data_AF-A0A938VQZ0-F1
#
_entry.id   AF-A0A938VQZ0-F1
#
_cell.length_a   1.000
_cell.length_b   1.000
_cell.length_c   1.000
_cell.angle_alpha   90.00
_cell.angle_beta   90.00
_cell.angle_gamma   90.00
#
_symmetry.space_group_name_H-M   'P 1'
#
loop_
_entity.id
_entity.type
_entity.pdbx_description
1 polymer ?
#
loop_
_entity_poly.entity_id
_entity_poly.type
_entity_poly.pdbx_seq_one_letter_code
_entity_poly.pdbx_strand_id
1 'polypeptide(L)'
;MAIRPSTIRDIDTPAAIIDLDAVKRNIQTMADYLRQTPVHIRPHVKTHKTPQIAQLQIAAGAPGVTSAKVGEAEAMVAGGVRDVLIANQITGPLKIDRLVKLAQQARVAVAVDDPANVDDLAAAARAAGVTIGVVVEVETGMTRCGVLPGQPAVDLARRVADRPGLEFRGLMGYEGHTVGVLDRAEREAKALAALQGVLETKARCEAAGLPVRDVTGGATNTYDITSRLPGWTELQCGTYATMDANYRRHVGHVFQQAFWVLASVISRPAKDRAILDCGLKSVTREASGAPVIDDPEGLELAGLSEEHGKVLLHPGAPDLKVGDRVRVTPWHGCTTFNLHDRLYVLQDDEVVDLWGITGRGRFT
;
A
#
# COMPACT_ATOMS: atom_id res chain seq x y z
N MET A 1 0.00 21.07 -29.47
CA MET A 1 0.86 19.90 -29.19
C MET A 1 1.47 20.16 -27.82
N ALA A 2 1.01 19.49 -26.76
CA ALA A 2 1.63 19.68 -25.45
C ALA A 2 3.06 19.11 -25.53
N ILE A 3 4.06 19.95 -25.24
CA ILE A 3 5.45 19.54 -25.14
C ILE A 3 5.49 18.39 -24.12
N ARG A 4 6.00 17.22 -24.51
CA ARG A 4 6.28 16.17 -23.53
C ARG A 4 7.49 16.66 -22.74
N PRO A 5 7.39 16.85 -21.41
CA PRO A 5 8.53 17.29 -20.63
C PRO A 5 9.67 16.27 -20.79
N SER A 6 10.87 16.77 -21.11
CA SER A 6 12.08 15.96 -21.21
C SER A 6 12.81 15.87 -19.88
N THR A 7 12.76 16.94 -19.09
CA THR A 7 13.43 17.05 -17.79
C THR A 7 12.45 17.47 -16.71
N ILE A 8 12.83 17.30 -15.45
CA ILE A 8 12.06 17.77 -14.28
C ILE A 8 11.72 19.27 -14.36
N ARG A 9 12.55 20.08 -15.04
CA ARG A 9 12.34 21.52 -15.20
C ARG A 9 11.18 21.85 -16.13
N ASP A 10 10.89 20.97 -17.08
CA ASP A 10 9.84 21.12 -18.09
C ASP A 10 8.45 20.71 -17.54
N ILE A 11 8.40 20.08 -16.37
CA ILE A 11 7.17 19.63 -15.73
C ILE A 11 6.38 20.82 -15.17
N ASP A 12 5.09 20.88 -15.49
CA ASP A 12 4.17 21.84 -14.87
C ASP A 12 3.81 21.42 -13.44
N THR A 13 3.54 22.37 -12.54
CA THR A 13 3.31 22.10 -11.11
C THR A 13 1.91 22.49 -10.66
N PRO A 14 1.39 21.87 -9.57
CA PRO A 14 1.98 20.78 -8.79
C PRO A 14 1.91 19.42 -9.51
N ALA A 15 2.95 18.59 -9.34
CA ALA A 15 3.05 17.30 -10.04
C ALA A 15 3.56 16.17 -9.16
N ALA A 16 2.95 14.99 -9.29
CA ALA A 16 3.40 13.77 -8.64
C ALA A 16 4.61 13.18 -9.36
N ILE A 17 5.70 12.98 -8.64
CA ILE A 17 6.98 12.52 -9.17
C ILE A 17 7.36 11.19 -8.52
N ILE A 18 7.89 10.27 -9.32
CA ILE A 18 8.56 9.06 -8.83
C ILE A 18 9.98 8.97 -9.38
N ASP A 19 10.95 8.68 -8.52
CA ASP A 19 12.28 8.21 -8.93
C ASP A 19 12.25 6.71 -9.16
N LEU A 20 12.43 6.34 -10.43
CA LEU A 20 12.37 4.97 -10.89
C LEU A 20 13.48 4.11 -10.30
N ASP A 21 14.67 4.66 -10.13
CA ASP A 21 15.82 3.92 -9.64
C ASP A 21 15.69 3.69 -8.12
N ALA A 22 15.16 4.66 -7.38
CA ALA A 22 14.80 4.47 -5.97
C ALA A 22 13.72 3.40 -5.80
N VAL A 23 12.66 3.40 -6.63
CA VAL A 23 11.65 2.33 -6.61
C VAL A 23 12.28 0.97 -6.89
N LYS A 24 13.09 0.84 -7.94
CA LYS A 24 13.76 -0.42 -8.29
C LYS A 24 14.66 -0.90 -7.16
N ARG A 25 15.46 -0.01 -6.56
CA ARG A 25 16.31 -0.33 -5.40
C ARG A 25 15.48 -0.82 -4.22
N ASN A 26 14.39 -0.13 -3.87
CA ASN A 26 13.50 -0.54 -2.78
C ASN A 26 12.88 -1.92 -3.02
N ILE A 27 12.41 -2.18 -4.25
CA ILE A 27 11.88 -3.48 -4.66
C ILE A 27 12.94 -4.56 -4.52
N GLN A 28 14.15 -4.29 -5.02
CA GLN A 28 15.26 -5.23 -4.93
C GLN A 28 15.68 -5.49 -3.48
N THR A 29 15.75 -4.46 -2.63
CA THR A 29 16.08 -4.61 -1.20
C THR A 29 15.11 -5.55 -0.49
N MET A 30 13.80 -5.42 -0.73
CA MET A 30 12.81 -6.34 -0.15
C MET A 30 12.96 -7.75 -0.71
N ALA A 31 13.14 -7.89 -2.03
CA ALA A 31 13.32 -9.19 -2.67
C ALA A 31 14.58 -9.91 -2.15
N ASP A 32 15.69 -9.17 -2.00
CA ASP A 32 16.97 -9.68 -1.49
C ASP A 32 16.85 -10.17 -0.05
N TYR A 33 16.16 -9.40 0.79
CA TYR A 33 15.86 -9.79 2.16
C TYR A 33 15.06 -11.10 2.20
N LEU A 34 13.99 -11.20 1.41
CA LEU A 34 13.08 -12.35 1.45
C LEU A 34 13.67 -13.62 0.84
N ARG A 35 14.64 -13.54 -0.08
CA ARG A 35 15.37 -14.72 -0.58
C ARG A 35 16.07 -15.52 0.52
N GLN A 36 16.29 -14.93 1.69
CA GLN A 36 16.88 -15.58 2.85
C GLN A 36 15.84 -16.17 3.82
N THR A 37 14.56 -16.11 3.46
CA THR A 37 13.43 -16.53 4.30
C THR A 37 12.50 -17.47 3.51
N PRO A 38 11.68 -18.30 4.18
CA PRO A 38 10.66 -19.09 3.49
C PRO A 38 9.42 -18.27 3.08
N VAL A 39 9.42 -16.96 3.36
CA VAL A 39 8.28 -16.06 3.19
C VAL A 39 8.40 -15.32 1.86
N HIS A 40 7.32 -15.29 1.08
CA HIS A 40 7.25 -14.44 -0.12
C HIS A 40 6.48 -13.15 0.18
N ILE A 41 6.52 -12.20 -0.76
CA ILE A 41 5.75 -10.95 -0.66
C ILE A 41 4.71 -10.87 -1.76
N ARG A 42 3.48 -10.53 -1.37
CA ARG A 42 2.40 -10.10 -2.24
C ARG A 42 2.14 -8.61 -1.99
N PRO A 43 2.89 -7.73 -2.67
CA PRO A 43 2.95 -6.31 -2.34
C PRO A 43 1.60 -5.63 -2.45
N HIS A 44 1.35 -4.68 -1.55
CA HIS A 44 0.06 -4.04 -1.46
C HIS A 44 -0.02 -2.76 -2.30
N VAL A 45 -0.82 -2.81 -3.37
CA VAL A 45 -0.92 -1.75 -4.38
C VAL A 45 -1.76 -0.55 -3.95
N LYS A 46 -2.43 -0.59 -2.79
CA LYS A 46 -3.19 0.56 -2.28
C LYS A 46 -2.30 1.80 -2.10
N THR A 47 -1.00 1.57 -1.91
CA THR A 47 0.02 2.61 -1.77
C THR A 47 0.17 3.44 -3.03
N HIS A 48 0.40 2.79 -4.18
CA HIS A 48 0.77 3.50 -5.41
C HIS A 48 -0.30 3.45 -6.50
N LYS A 49 -1.19 2.45 -6.50
CA LYS A 49 -2.33 2.32 -7.44
C LYS A 49 -1.94 2.33 -8.92
N THR A 50 -0.69 1.97 -9.21
CA THR A 50 -0.05 2.05 -10.54
C THR A 50 0.42 0.66 -10.97
N PRO A 51 -0.15 0.07 -12.05
CA PRO A 51 0.22 -1.27 -12.52
C PRO A 51 1.69 -1.44 -12.90
N GLN A 52 2.34 -0.40 -13.41
CA GLN A 52 3.76 -0.45 -13.81
C GLN A 52 4.65 -0.79 -12.61
N ILE A 53 4.40 -0.20 -11.44
CA ILE A 53 5.11 -0.53 -10.20
C ILE A 53 4.79 -1.97 -9.77
N ALA A 54 3.54 -2.41 -9.89
CA ALA A 54 3.16 -3.80 -9.62
C ALA A 54 3.91 -4.79 -10.52
N GLN A 55 4.08 -4.47 -11.81
CA GLN A 55 4.85 -5.30 -12.74
C GLN A 55 6.34 -5.36 -12.37
N LEU A 56 6.93 -4.25 -11.91
CA LEU A 56 8.31 -4.27 -11.38
C LEU A 56 8.43 -5.19 -10.15
N GLN A 57 7.44 -5.19 -9.27
CA GLN A 57 7.44 -6.07 -8.09
C GLN A 57 7.27 -7.54 -8.45
N ILE A 58 6.40 -7.84 -9.43
CA ILE A 58 6.21 -9.20 -9.96
C ILE A 58 7.48 -9.69 -10.66
N ALA A 59 8.12 -8.84 -11.46
CA ALA A 59 9.39 -9.15 -12.11
C ALA A 59 10.52 -9.45 -11.10
N ALA A 60 10.45 -8.87 -9.89
CA ALA A 60 11.37 -9.15 -8.79
C ALA A 60 11.02 -10.41 -7.97
N GLY A 61 9.96 -11.13 -8.34
CA GLY A 61 9.60 -12.43 -7.76
C GLY A 61 8.30 -12.47 -6.95
N ALA A 62 7.53 -11.38 -6.87
CA ALA A 62 6.21 -11.43 -6.25
C ALA A 62 5.23 -12.29 -7.09
N PRO A 63 4.47 -13.22 -6.51
CA PRO A 63 3.56 -14.09 -7.27
C PRO A 63 2.33 -13.35 -7.82
N GLY A 64 2.08 -12.13 -7.35
CA GLY A 64 0.89 -11.34 -7.59
C GLY A 64 0.89 -10.10 -6.70
N VAL A 65 -0.28 -9.48 -6.51
CA VAL A 65 -0.40 -8.28 -5.67
C VAL A 65 -1.56 -8.35 -4.68
N THR A 66 -1.55 -7.46 -3.69
CA THR A 66 -2.63 -7.26 -2.74
C THR A 66 -3.33 -5.93 -3.02
N SER A 67 -4.64 -5.93 -3.18
CA SER A 67 -5.46 -4.70 -3.31
C SER A 67 -6.38 -4.53 -2.11
N ALA A 68 -6.89 -3.31 -1.89
CA ALA A 68 -7.82 -3.03 -0.79
C ALA A 68 -9.30 -3.16 -1.21
N LYS A 69 -9.57 -3.14 -2.52
CA LYS A 69 -10.90 -3.05 -3.12
C LYS A 69 -10.95 -3.74 -4.48
N VAL A 70 -12.16 -4.12 -4.92
CA VAL A 70 -12.39 -4.75 -6.23
C VAL A 70 -11.96 -3.83 -7.37
N GLY A 71 -12.31 -2.55 -7.36
CA GLY A 71 -11.89 -1.61 -8.41
C GLY A 71 -10.38 -1.42 -8.53
N GLU A 72 -9.65 -1.52 -7.41
CA GLU A 72 -8.18 -1.53 -7.46
C GLU A 72 -7.65 -2.82 -8.08
N ALA A 73 -8.24 -3.96 -7.74
CA ALA A 73 -7.89 -5.25 -8.33
C ALA A 73 -8.15 -5.25 -9.86
N GLU A 74 -9.30 -4.74 -10.30
CA GLU A 74 -9.63 -4.57 -11.72
C GLU A 74 -8.59 -3.72 -12.45
N ALA A 75 -8.16 -2.60 -11.85
CA ALA A 75 -7.13 -1.74 -12.44
C ALA A 75 -5.79 -2.46 -12.60
N MET A 76 -5.40 -3.28 -11.62
CA MET A 76 -4.18 -4.09 -11.70
C MET A 76 -4.29 -5.19 -12.75
N VAL A 77 -5.43 -5.89 -12.82
CA VAL A 77 -5.66 -6.96 -13.81
C VAL A 77 -5.70 -6.39 -15.23
N ALA A 78 -6.33 -5.24 -15.43
CA ALA A 78 -6.29 -4.52 -16.70
C ALA A 78 -4.85 -4.11 -17.08
N GLY A 79 -4.00 -3.83 -16.09
CA GLY A 79 -2.57 -3.58 -16.24
C GLY A 79 -1.69 -4.84 -16.33
N GLY A 80 -2.30 -6.02 -16.53
CA GLY A 80 -1.60 -7.28 -16.79
C GLY A 80 -1.29 -8.14 -15.56
N VAL A 81 -1.71 -7.75 -14.36
CA VAL A 81 -1.55 -8.59 -13.16
C VAL A 81 -2.51 -9.78 -13.24
N ARG A 82 -2.03 -10.99 -12.92
CA ARG A 82 -2.82 -12.24 -13.08
C ARG A 82 -3.16 -12.94 -11.76
N ASP A 83 -2.70 -12.42 -10.64
CA ASP A 83 -2.94 -13.00 -9.32
C ASP A 83 -3.11 -11.87 -8.30
N VAL A 84 -4.30 -11.76 -7.72
CA VAL A 84 -4.65 -10.67 -6.81
C VAL A 84 -5.32 -11.21 -5.55
N LEU A 85 -4.80 -10.83 -4.39
CA LEU A 85 -5.51 -10.93 -3.11
C LEU A 85 -6.21 -9.60 -2.84
N ILE A 86 -7.50 -9.62 -2.57
CA ILE A 86 -8.21 -8.48 -2.02
C ILE A 86 -8.23 -8.63 -0.49
N ALA A 87 -7.35 -7.92 0.20
CA ALA A 87 -7.21 -7.97 1.66
C ALA A 87 -8.29 -7.13 2.36
N ASN A 88 -9.56 -7.44 2.06
CA ASN A 88 -10.74 -6.78 2.59
C ASN A 88 -12.00 -7.62 2.28
N GLN A 89 -13.06 -7.45 3.07
CA GLN A 89 -14.35 -8.11 2.87
C GLN A 89 -15.10 -7.49 1.69
N ILE A 90 -15.56 -8.35 0.77
CA ILE A 90 -16.34 -7.92 -0.39
C ILE A 90 -17.81 -8.24 -0.16
N THR A 91 -18.54 -7.22 0.29
CA THR A 91 -19.95 -7.29 0.63
C THR A 91 -20.85 -6.56 -0.36
N GLY A 92 -22.05 -7.12 -0.55
CA GLY A 92 -23.09 -6.59 -1.40
C GLY A 92 -23.03 -7.10 -2.85
N PRO A 93 -24.20 -7.27 -3.49
CA PRO A 93 -24.32 -8.01 -4.75
C PRO A 93 -23.50 -7.41 -5.90
N LEU A 94 -23.44 -6.08 -6.00
CA LEU A 94 -22.70 -5.41 -7.08
C LEU A 94 -21.18 -5.62 -7.00
N LYS A 95 -20.61 -5.65 -5.79
CA LYS A 95 -19.16 -5.88 -5.64
C LYS A 95 -18.83 -7.34 -5.84
N ILE A 96 -19.68 -8.24 -5.36
CA ILE A 96 -19.53 -9.69 -5.54
C ILE A 96 -19.62 -10.07 -7.02
N ASP A 97 -20.57 -9.51 -7.78
CA ASP A 97 -20.67 -9.72 -9.24
C ASP A 97 -19.38 -9.29 -9.97
N ARG A 98 -18.83 -8.12 -9.60
CA ARG A 98 -17.55 -7.64 -10.15
C ARG A 98 -16.37 -8.53 -9.76
N LEU A 99 -16.31 -8.99 -8.51
CA LEU A 99 -15.29 -9.93 -8.03
C LEU A 99 -15.29 -11.23 -8.84
N VAL A 100 -16.48 -11.79 -9.07
CA VAL A 100 -16.67 -13.01 -9.84
C VAL A 100 -16.27 -12.82 -11.30
N LYS A 101 -16.64 -11.70 -11.94
CA LYS A 101 -16.18 -11.34 -13.30
C LYS A 101 -14.67 -11.15 -13.37
N LEU A 102 -14.04 -10.68 -12.29
CA LEU A 102 -12.59 -10.56 -12.21
C LEU A 102 -11.92 -11.94 -12.11
N ALA A 103 -12.52 -12.87 -11.36
CA ALA A 103 -12.04 -14.25 -11.22
C ALA A 103 -12.07 -15.05 -12.54
N GLN A 104 -12.82 -14.60 -13.55
CA GLN A 104 -12.78 -15.15 -14.91
C GLN A 104 -11.52 -14.73 -15.70
N GLN A 105 -10.82 -13.69 -15.26
CA GLN A 105 -9.69 -13.07 -15.98
C GLN A 105 -8.33 -13.28 -15.31
N ALA A 106 -8.35 -13.53 -13.99
CA ALA A 106 -7.19 -13.66 -13.13
C ALA A 106 -7.49 -14.60 -11.96
N ARG A 107 -6.44 -15.10 -11.29
CA ARG A 107 -6.58 -15.76 -9.99
C ARG A 107 -6.91 -14.69 -8.95
N VAL A 108 -8.03 -14.87 -8.25
CA VAL A 108 -8.51 -13.92 -7.25
C VAL A 108 -8.69 -14.62 -5.92
N ALA A 109 -8.14 -14.02 -4.87
CA ALA A 109 -8.44 -14.37 -3.49
C ALA A 109 -9.07 -13.18 -2.75
N VAL A 110 -9.87 -13.45 -1.72
CA VAL A 110 -10.55 -12.42 -0.91
C VAL A 110 -10.53 -12.79 0.57
N ALA A 111 -10.52 -11.77 1.43
CA ALA A 111 -10.66 -11.94 2.87
C ALA A 111 -12.14 -12.06 3.29
N VAL A 112 -12.44 -12.92 4.26
CA VAL A 112 -13.77 -13.05 4.88
C VAL A 112 -13.67 -13.09 6.39
N ASP A 113 -14.67 -12.53 7.06
CA ASP A 113 -14.85 -12.61 8.53
C ASP A 113 -16.32 -12.83 8.95
N ASP A 114 -17.22 -13.04 7.98
CA ASP A 114 -18.66 -13.20 8.23
C ASP A 114 -19.22 -14.43 7.49
N PRO A 115 -19.99 -15.31 8.17
CA PRO A 115 -20.52 -16.52 7.58
C PRO A 115 -21.58 -16.28 6.48
N ALA A 116 -22.35 -15.19 6.54
CA ALA A 116 -23.30 -14.86 5.48
C ALA A 116 -22.56 -14.36 4.24
N ASN A 117 -21.48 -13.58 4.40
CA ASN A 117 -20.65 -13.17 3.27
C ASN A 117 -19.99 -14.36 2.57
N VAL A 118 -19.55 -15.38 3.31
CA VAL A 118 -19.06 -16.65 2.73
C VAL A 118 -20.13 -17.30 1.85
N ASP A 119 -21.38 -17.36 2.31
CA ASP A 119 -22.47 -17.97 1.55
C ASP A 119 -22.81 -17.17 0.29
N ASP A 120 -22.83 -15.84 0.36
CA ASP A 120 -23.06 -14.96 -0.79
C ASP A 120 -21.97 -15.14 -1.86
N LEU A 121 -20.70 -15.17 -1.44
CA LEU A 121 -19.56 -15.39 -2.34
C LEU A 121 -19.63 -16.76 -3.00
N ALA A 122 -19.92 -17.82 -2.23
CA ALA A 122 -20.07 -19.17 -2.75
C ALA A 122 -21.20 -19.29 -3.78
N ALA A 123 -22.36 -18.70 -3.47
CA ALA A 123 -23.50 -18.71 -4.38
C ALA A 123 -23.18 -18.04 -5.72
N ALA A 124 -22.52 -16.88 -5.68
CA ALA A 124 -22.15 -16.13 -6.87
C ALA A 124 -21.03 -16.83 -7.68
N ALA A 125 -19.99 -17.33 -7.01
CA ALA A 125 -18.89 -18.06 -7.64
C ALA A 125 -19.41 -19.31 -8.36
N ARG A 126 -20.29 -20.09 -7.70
CA ARG A 126 -20.94 -21.26 -8.29
C ARG A 126 -21.80 -20.89 -9.49
N ALA A 127 -22.61 -19.84 -9.39
CA ALA A 127 -23.48 -19.40 -10.49
C ALA A 127 -22.68 -19.00 -11.74
N ALA A 128 -21.47 -18.46 -11.57
CA ALA A 128 -20.59 -18.07 -12.66
C ALA A 128 -19.56 -19.14 -13.08
N GLY A 129 -19.54 -20.29 -12.42
CA GLY A 129 -18.61 -21.38 -12.74
C GLY A 129 -17.14 -21.04 -12.47
N VAL A 130 -16.85 -20.20 -11.47
CA VAL A 130 -15.48 -19.85 -11.07
C VAL A 130 -15.16 -20.36 -9.66
N THR A 131 -13.87 -20.43 -9.34
CA THR A 131 -13.38 -20.66 -7.99
C THR A 131 -12.72 -19.40 -7.46
N ILE A 132 -13.11 -18.96 -6.26
CA ILE A 132 -12.50 -17.83 -5.56
C ILE A 132 -11.68 -18.35 -4.39
N GLY A 133 -10.41 -17.95 -4.30
CA GLY A 133 -9.59 -18.22 -3.13
C GLY A 133 -10.06 -17.41 -1.93
N VAL A 134 -10.00 -17.99 -0.73
CA VAL A 134 -10.47 -17.32 0.48
C VAL A 134 -9.45 -17.44 1.60
N VAL A 135 -9.14 -16.30 2.21
CA VAL A 135 -8.43 -16.24 3.48
C VAL A 135 -9.39 -15.77 4.57
N VAL A 136 -9.38 -16.42 5.74
CA VAL A 136 -10.15 -15.96 6.90
C VAL A 136 -9.35 -14.87 7.60
N GLU A 137 -9.90 -13.66 7.73
CA GLU A 137 -9.26 -12.59 8.50
C GLU A 137 -9.43 -12.87 9.99
N VAL A 138 -8.32 -12.91 10.71
CA VAL A 138 -8.25 -13.11 12.15
C VAL A 138 -7.95 -11.75 12.80
N GLU A 139 -8.72 -11.40 13.81
CA GLU A 139 -8.52 -10.18 14.61
C GLU A 139 -7.21 -10.28 15.40
N THR A 140 -6.37 -9.24 15.34
CA THR A 140 -5.01 -9.22 15.91
C THR A 140 -4.82 -8.12 16.97
N GLY A 141 -5.89 -7.64 17.61
CA GLY A 141 -5.91 -6.48 18.51
C GLY A 141 -6.00 -5.11 17.82
N MET A 142 -6.19 -5.07 16.48
CA MET A 142 -6.38 -3.81 15.74
C MET A 142 -7.81 -3.26 15.89
N THR A 143 -8.76 -4.08 16.34
CA THR A 143 -10.18 -3.74 16.50
C THR A 143 -10.80 -3.12 15.24
N ARG A 144 -10.46 -3.70 14.08
CA ARG A 144 -10.92 -3.26 12.75
C ARG A 144 -11.88 -4.24 12.09
N CYS A 145 -11.36 -5.36 11.59
CA CYS A 145 -12.08 -6.45 10.93
C CYS A 145 -11.48 -7.78 11.42
N GLY A 146 -12.11 -8.89 11.04
CA GLY A 146 -11.64 -10.23 11.39
C GLY A 146 -12.42 -10.87 12.53
N VAL A 147 -12.49 -12.20 12.48
CA VAL A 147 -13.06 -13.01 13.56
C VAL A 147 -12.03 -13.23 14.66
N LEU A 148 -12.51 -13.48 15.88
CA LEU A 148 -11.63 -13.78 17.00
C LEU A 148 -10.75 -15.02 16.70
N PRO A 149 -9.48 -15.03 17.16
CA PRO A 149 -8.61 -16.17 16.98
C PRO A 149 -9.16 -17.43 17.65
N GLY A 150 -8.74 -18.59 17.15
CA GLY A 150 -9.13 -19.88 17.67
C GLY A 150 -10.41 -20.43 17.04
N GLN A 151 -11.36 -20.89 17.85
CA GLN A 151 -12.53 -21.64 17.36
C GLN A 151 -13.38 -20.85 16.36
N PRO A 152 -13.68 -19.55 16.57
CA PRO A 152 -14.50 -18.79 15.62
C PRO A 152 -13.89 -18.77 14.21
N ALA A 153 -12.57 -18.57 14.11
CA ALA A 153 -11.85 -18.61 12.84
C ALA A 153 -11.81 -20.02 12.22
N VAL A 154 -11.63 -21.07 13.04
CA VAL A 154 -11.68 -22.47 12.57
C VAL A 154 -13.06 -22.82 12.01
N ASP A 155 -14.13 -22.38 12.67
CA ASP A 155 -15.50 -22.63 12.23
C ASP A 155 -15.80 -21.92 10.90
N LEU A 156 -15.33 -20.68 10.75
CA LEU A 156 -15.46 -19.95 9.48
C LEU A 156 -14.61 -20.60 8.37
N ALA A 157 -13.39 -21.03 8.67
CA ALA A 157 -12.53 -21.77 7.72
C ALA A 157 -13.18 -23.07 7.24
N ARG A 158 -13.80 -23.83 8.17
CA ARG A 158 -14.56 -25.05 7.83
C ARG A 158 -15.74 -24.71 6.92
N ARG A 159 -16.50 -23.65 7.23
CA ARG A 159 -17.58 -23.18 6.36
C ARG A 159 -17.09 -22.84 4.97
N VAL A 160 -15.95 -22.16 4.82
CA VAL A 160 -15.37 -21.86 3.51
C VAL A 160 -15.02 -23.14 2.75
N ALA A 161 -14.37 -24.10 3.42
CA ALA A 161 -13.96 -25.37 2.80
C ALA A 161 -15.14 -26.23 2.32
N ASP A 162 -16.29 -26.14 3.00
CA ASP A 162 -17.51 -26.90 2.68
C ASP A 162 -18.34 -26.27 1.54
N ARG A 163 -17.94 -25.13 0.99
CA ARG A 163 -18.73 -24.36 0.00
C ARG A 163 -18.16 -24.48 -1.42
N PRO A 164 -18.89 -25.15 -2.34
CA PRO A 164 -18.51 -25.20 -3.74
C PRO A 164 -18.36 -23.79 -4.34
N GLY A 165 -17.33 -23.59 -5.16
CA GLY A 165 -16.99 -22.29 -5.74
C GLY A 165 -16.00 -21.47 -4.90
N LEU A 166 -15.71 -21.90 -3.66
CA LEU A 166 -14.66 -21.32 -2.82
C LEU A 166 -13.51 -22.31 -2.62
N GLU A 167 -12.31 -21.78 -2.46
CA GLU A 167 -11.12 -22.53 -2.03
C GLU A 167 -10.60 -21.90 -0.74
N PHE A 168 -10.64 -22.64 0.36
CA PHE A 168 -9.95 -22.22 1.59
C PHE A 168 -8.44 -22.24 1.36
N ARG A 169 -7.81 -21.06 1.37
CA ARG A 169 -6.36 -20.88 1.19
C ARG A 169 -5.61 -20.79 2.50
N GLY A 170 -6.22 -20.13 3.50
CA GLY A 170 -5.61 -20.00 4.81
C GLY A 170 -6.11 -18.79 5.60
N LEU A 171 -5.21 -18.13 6.31
CA LEU A 171 -5.51 -17.08 7.28
C LEU A 171 -4.84 -15.76 6.90
N MET A 172 -5.51 -14.66 7.24
CA MET A 172 -4.96 -13.31 7.16
C MET A 172 -4.95 -12.66 8.54
N GLY A 173 -3.87 -11.98 8.89
CA GLY A 173 -3.79 -11.17 10.12
C GLY A 173 -2.94 -9.93 9.90
N TYR A 174 -3.38 -8.77 10.36
CA TYR A 174 -2.72 -7.51 10.08
C TYR A 174 -2.53 -6.63 11.33
N GLU A 175 -1.28 -6.54 11.78
CA GLU A 175 -0.81 -5.81 12.95
C GLU A 175 -0.59 -4.30 12.70
N GLY A 176 -1.44 -3.67 11.89
CA GLY A 176 -1.25 -2.28 11.44
C GLY A 176 -1.12 -1.23 12.54
N HIS A 177 -1.70 -1.49 13.72
CA HIS A 177 -1.60 -0.62 14.88
C HIS A 177 -0.18 -0.56 15.49
N THR A 178 0.69 -1.51 15.15
CA THR A 178 2.08 -1.57 15.62
C THR A 178 3.05 -0.78 14.73
N VAL A 179 2.65 -0.47 13.49
CA VAL A 179 3.50 0.19 12.48
C VAL A 179 4.03 1.53 12.98
N GLY A 180 3.18 2.30 13.67
CA GLY A 180 3.51 3.62 14.20
C GLY A 180 4.36 3.62 15.47
N VAL A 181 4.67 2.46 16.05
CA VAL A 181 5.50 2.35 17.25
C VAL A 181 6.96 2.65 16.87
N LEU A 182 7.52 3.72 17.45
CA LEU A 182 8.83 4.23 17.06
C LEU A 182 9.97 3.35 17.59
N ASP A 183 9.89 2.94 18.86
CA ASP A 183 10.87 2.05 19.45
C ASP A 183 10.82 0.66 18.80
N ARG A 184 11.99 0.15 18.38
CA ARG A 184 12.08 -1.10 17.61
C ARG A 184 11.74 -2.33 18.46
N ALA A 185 12.12 -2.33 19.73
CA ALA A 185 11.88 -3.46 20.62
C ALA A 185 10.41 -3.52 21.06
N GLU A 186 9.82 -2.36 21.36
CA GLU A 186 8.39 -2.23 21.65
C GLU A 186 7.54 -2.64 20.44
N ARG A 187 7.92 -2.20 19.23
CA ARG A 187 7.25 -2.58 17.99
C ARG A 187 7.29 -4.10 17.79
N GLU A 188 8.44 -4.72 18.04
CA GLU A 188 8.59 -6.18 17.98
C GLU A 188 7.69 -6.89 18.97
N ALA A 189 7.76 -6.53 20.26
CA ALA A 189 6.94 -7.16 21.29
C ALA A 189 5.45 -7.07 20.97
N LYS A 190 4.98 -5.90 20.50
CA LYS A 190 3.58 -5.69 20.12
C LYS A 190 3.19 -6.47 18.86
N ALA A 191 4.03 -6.48 17.82
CA ALA A 191 3.75 -7.22 16.59
C ALA A 191 3.70 -8.74 16.83
N LEU A 192 4.64 -9.29 17.61
CA LEU A 192 4.64 -10.70 17.98
C LEU A 192 3.39 -11.08 18.78
N ALA A 193 3.02 -10.26 19.77
CA ALA A 193 1.81 -10.49 20.57
C ALA A 193 0.54 -10.44 19.71
N ALA A 194 0.44 -9.47 18.78
CA ALA A 194 -0.70 -9.32 17.88
C ALA A 194 -0.89 -10.53 16.95
N LEU A 195 0.20 -11.11 16.46
CA LEU A 195 0.18 -12.18 15.45
C LEU A 195 0.12 -13.59 16.04
N GLN A 196 0.36 -13.76 17.35
CA GLN A 196 0.34 -15.06 18.01
C GLN A 196 -1.01 -15.79 17.80
N GLY A 197 -2.13 -15.08 17.95
CA GLY A 197 -3.47 -15.67 17.77
C GLY A 197 -3.71 -16.23 16.37
N VAL A 198 -3.06 -15.67 15.33
CA VAL A 198 -3.15 -16.16 13.94
C VAL A 198 -2.44 -17.52 13.81
N LEU A 199 -1.25 -17.64 14.40
CA LEU A 199 -0.46 -18.88 14.36
C LEU A 199 -1.08 -20.00 15.20
N GLU A 200 -1.65 -19.66 16.35
CA GLU A 200 -2.43 -20.61 17.14
C GLU A 200 -3.68 -21.08 16.37
N THR A 201 -4.35 -20.16 15.67
CA THR A 201 -5.48 -20.49 14.79
C THR A 201 -5.05 -21.41 13.65
N LYS A 202 -3.89 -21.15 13.02
CA LYS A 202 -3.32 -22.02 11.99
C LYS A 202 -3.21 -23.46 12.48
N ALA A 203 -2.55 -23.66 13.63
CA ALA A 203 -2.35 -24.99 14.19
C ALA A 203 -3.69 -25.71 14.47
N ARG A 204 -4.72 -24.97 14.90
CA ARG A 204 -6.06 -25.51 15.13
C ARG A 204 -6.79 -25.86 13.84
N CYS A 205 -6.66 -25.07 12.78
CA CYS A 205 -7.19 -25.40 11.46
C CYS A 205 -6.55 -26.69 10.93
N GLU A 206 -5.21 -26.80 11.01
CA GLU A 206 -4.48 -27.98 10.56
C GLU A 206 -4.85 -29.24 11.36
N ALA A 207 -4.98 -29.14 12.69
CA ALA A 207 -5.47 -30.22 13.55
C ALA A 207 -6.92 -30.63 13.23
N ALA A 208 -7.72 -29.71 12.71
CA ALA A 208 -9.08 -29.97 12.25
C ALA A 208 -9.16 -30.51 10.81
N GLY A 209 -8.01 -30.81 10.18
CA GLY A 209 -7.94 -31.34 8.82
C GLY A 209 -8.12 -30.28 7.73
N LEU A 210 -7.99 -28.99 8.05
CA LEU A 210 -8.06 -27.87 7.11
C LEU A 210 -6.64 -27.38 6.79
N PRO A 211 -6.07 -27.68 5.60
CA PRO A 211 -4.74 -27.25 5.25
C PRO A 211 -4.66 -25.72 5.16
N VAL A 212 -3.75 -25.09 5.91
CA VAL A 212 -3.50 -23.65 5.85
C VAL A 212 -2.26 -23.41 4.99
N ARG A 213 -2.47 -23.12 3.71
CA ARG A 213 -1.37 -22.87 2.75
C ARG A 213 -0.79 -21.47 2.93
N ASP A 214 -1.66 -20.50 3.15
CA ASP A 214 -1.31 -19.09 3.26
C ASP A 214 -1.54 -18.56 4.68
N VAL A 215 -0.52 -17.96 5.29
CA VAL A 215 -0.67 -17.05 6.42
C VAL A 215 -0.10 -15.71 5.96
N THR A 216 -1.00 -14.78 5.67
CA THR A 216 -0.71 -13.55 4.93
C THR A 216 -0.99 -12.28 5.73
N GLY A 217 -0.15 -11.26 5.60
CA GLY A 217 -0.32 -9.98 6.29
C GLY A 217 0.99 -9.24 6.46
N GLY A 218 1.19 -8.54 7.58
CA GLY A 218 2.40 -7.75 7.78
C GLY A 218 2.42 -6.39 7.06
N ALA A 219 3.27 -5.50 7.55
CA ALA A 219 3.39 -4.12 7.07
C ALA A 219 4.85 -3.76 6.75
N THR A 220 5.06 -2.64 6.05
CA THR A 220 6.41 -2.20 5.67
C THR A 220 7.35 -2.00 6.86
N ASN A 221 6.86 -1.58 8.03
CA ASN A 221 7.72 -1.34 9.20
C ASN A 221 7.85 -2.56 10.15
N THR A 222 7.15 -3.65 9.83
CA THR A 222 7.18 -4.91 10.58
C THR A 222 7.62 -6.09 9.71
N TYR A 223 7.99 -5.85 8.44
CA TYR A 223 8.33 -6.89 7.48
C TYR A 223 9.39 -7.85 8.00
N ASP A 224 10.39 -7.33 8.72
CA ASP A 224 11.53 -8.07 9.25
C ASP A 224 11.25 -8.77 10.59
N ILE A 225 10.11 -8.47 11.20
CA ILE A 225 9.58 -9.11 12.40
C ILE A 225 8.66 -10.25 11.96
N THR A 226 7.67 -9.91 11.12
CA THR A 226 6.62 -10.81 10.67
C THR A 226 7.15 -11.93 9.79
N SER A 227 8.15 -11.68 8.93
CA SER A 227 8.78 -12.73 8.11
C SER A 227 9.55 -13.78 8.92
N ARG A 228 9.92 -13.49 10.17
CA ARG A 228 10.69 -14.40 11.04
C ARG A 228 9.80 -15.30 11.88
N LEU A 229 8.49 -15.05 11.92
CA LEU A 229 7.54 -15.86 12.65
C LEU A 229 7.41 -17.25 12.01
N PRO A 230 7.72 -18.34 12.74
CA PRO A 230 7.55 -19.68 12.21
C PRO A 230 6.10 -19.94 11.82
N GLY A 231 5.89 -20.34 10.56
CA GLY A 231 4.57 -20.63 10.01
C GLY A 231 3.88 -19.46 9.31
N TRP A 232 4.46 -18.25 9.34
CA TRP A 232 4.09 -17.16 8.42
C TRP A 232 4.56 -17.47 7.00
N THR A 233 3.79 -17.12 5.96
CA THR A 233 4.14 -17.49 4.58
C THR A 233 4.14 -16.33 3.60
N GLU A 234 3.36 -15.27 3.82
CA GLU A 234 3.23 -14.17 2.86
C GLU A 234 3.20 -12.79 3.53
N LEU A 235 3.95 -11.83 3.00
CA LEU A 235 3.90 -10.41 3.40
C LEU A 235 3.01 -9.57 2.45
N GLN A 236 2.34 -8.55 3.01
CA GLN A 236 1.49 -7.59 2.29
C GLN A 236 2.05 -6.16 2.36
N CYS A 237 3.37 -5.98 2.45
CA CYS A 237 3.99 -4.66 2.52
C CYS A 237 3.71 -3.83 1.25
N GLY A 238 3.39 -2.55 1.39
CA GLY A 238 3.09 -1.66 0.25
C GLY A 238 4.02 -0.45 0.18
N THR A 239 4.06 0.34 1.26
CA THR A 239 4.81 1.60 1.35
C THR A 239 6.30 1.46 1.01
N TYR A 240 6.90 0.29 1.23
CA TYR A 240 8.33 0.05 1.04
C TYR A 240 8.84 0.47 -0.35
N ALA A 241 8.01 0.34 -1.39
CA ALA A 241 8.40 0.68 -2.76
C ALA A 241 8.59 2.20 -2.96
N THR A 242 7.86 3.03 -2.23
CA THR A 242 7.75 4.48 -2.50
C THR A 242 8.22 5.37 -1.35
N MET A 243 7.99 4.92 -0.12
CA MET A 243 8.27 5.62 1.14
C MET A 243 7.59 6.99 1.27
N ASP A 244 7.59 7.52 2.47
CA ASP A 244 7.08 8.86 2.79
C ASP A 244 7.80 9.42 4.02
N ALA A 245 7.58 10.71 4.32
CA ALA A 245 8.30 11.40 5.38
C ALA A 245 8.01 10.82 6.78
N ASN A 246 6.84 10.21 6.98
CA ASN A 246 6.49 9.57 8.24
C ASN A 246 7.47 8.44 8.60
N TYR A 247 7.89 7.64 7.60
CA TYR A 247 8.76 6.50 7.86
C TYR A 247 10.18 6.87 8.32
N ARG A 248 10.63 8.11 8.07
CA ARG A 248 11.96 8.61 8.51
C ARG A 248 12.14 8.60 10.02
N ARG A 249 11.04 8.59 10.76
CA ARG A 249 11.04 8.53 12.23
C ARG A 249 11.33 7.13 12.77
N HIS A 250 11.22 6.10 11.93
CA HIS A 250 11.43 4.72 12.37
C HIS A 250 12.90 4.35 12.28
N VAL A 251 13.47 3.95 13.41
CA VAL A 251 14.85 3.47 13.48
C VAL A 251 15.00 2.20 12.64
N GLY A 252 16.03 2.17 11.78
CA GLY A 252 16.46 0.98 11.05
C GLY A 252 15.71 0.69 9.74
N HIS A 253 14.86 1.59 9.24
CA HIS A 253 14.31 1.41 7.89
C HIS A 253 15.43 1.57 6.84
N VAL A 254 15.38 0.76 5.77
CA VAL A 254 16.44 0.68 4.74
C VAL A 254 16.01 1.17 3.37
N PHE A 255 14.73 1.49 3.21
CA PHE A 255 14.15 1.92 1.93
C PHE A 255 14.35 3.43 1.70
N GLN A 256 14.57 3.80 0.45
CA GLN A 256 14.81 5.16 -0.02
C GLN A 256 13.49 5.90 -0.31
N GLN A 257 13.49 7.22 -0.12
CA GLN A 257 12.39 8.08 -0.55
C GLN A 257 12.31 8.09 -2.07
N ALA A 258 11.24 7.57 -2.66
CA ALA A 258 11.07 7.48 -4.11
C ALA A 258 9.89 8.30 -4.64
N PHE A 259 8.97 8.74 -3.80
CA PHE A 259 7.78 9.52 -4.19
C PHE A 259 7.76 10.92 -3.56
N TRP A 260 7.41 11.94 -4.34
CA TRP A 260 7.22 13.32 -3.86
C TRP A 260 6.32 14.13 -4.81
N VAL A 261 5.97 15.34 -4.39
CA VAL A 261 5.26 16.33 -5.20
C VAL A 261 6.21 17.46 -5.54
N LEU A 262 6.38 17.75 -6.83
CA LEU A 262 7.05 18.96 -7.32
C LEU A 262 6.08 20.13 -7.20
N ALA A 263 6.53 21.24 -6.63
CA ALA A 263 5.76 22.47 -6.49
C ALA A 263 6.58 23.69 -6.90
N SER A 264 5.91 24.79 -7.21
CA SER A 264 6.56 26.08 -7.52
C SER A 264 6.21 27.13 -6.50
N VAL A 265 7.18 28.00 -6.22
CA VAL A 265 6.93 29.25 -5.50
C VAL A 265 6.17 30.20 -6.44
N ILE A 266 4.91 30.46 -6.12
CA ILE A 266 4.04 31.36 -6.90
C ILE A 266 3.91 32.75 -6.27
N SER A 267 4.31 32.91 -5.01
CA SER A 267 4.30 34.21 -4.34
C SER A 267 5.40 34.33 -3.30
N ARG A 268 6.06 35.49 -3.29
CA ARG A 268 7.05 35.91 -2.28
C ARG A 268 6.65 37.26 -1.67
N PRO A 269 5.57 37.32 -0.86
CA PRO A 269 4.93 38.58 -0.48
C PRO A 269 5.61 39.30 0.70
N ALA A 270 6.52 38.65 1.42
CA ALA A 270 7.29 39.21 2.52
C ALA A 270 8.65 38.51 2.61
N LYS A 271 9.55 38.97 3.49
CA LYS A 271 10.89 38.38 3.68
C LYS A 271 10.87 37.05 4.45
N ASP A 272 9.83 36.77 5.22
CA ASP A 272 9.73 35.64 6.15
C ASP A 272 8.84 34.50 5.65
N ARG A 273 8.19 34.66 4.48
CA ARG A 273 7.34 33.60 3.90
C ARG A 273 7.35 33.55 2.38
N ALA A 274 7.13 32.34 1.86
CA ALA A 274 6.84 32.07 0.46
C ALA A 274 5.58 31.20 0.34
N ILE A 275 4.92 31.24 -0.82
CA ILE A 275 3.71 30.45 -1.10
C ILE A 275 3.95 29.54 -2.29
N LEU A 276 3.70 28.25 -2.10
CA LEU A 276 3.74 27.21 -3.12
C LEU A 276 2.36 27.04 -3.77
N ASP A 277 2.33 26.57 -5.02
CA ASP A 277 1.13 26.10 -5.73
C ASP A 277 0.66 24.69 -5.33
N CYS A 278 1.26 24.12 -4.27
CA CYS A 278 0.91 22.81 -3.73
C CYS A 278 0.16 22.96 -2.40
N GLY A 279 -1.12 22.59 -2.40
CA GLY A 279 -2.01 22.57 -1.23
C GLY A 279 -2.57 21.18 -0.91
N LEU A 280 -3.66 21.13 -0.13
CA LEU A 280 -4.38 19.92 0.27
C LEU A 280 -4.91 19.09 -0.91
N LYS A 281 -5.11 19.69 -2.08
CA LYS A 281 -5.52 18.99 -3.31
C LYS A 281 -4.36 18.31 -4.04
N SER A 282 -3.12 18.54 -3.60
CA SER A 282 -1.91 17.92 -4.16
C SER A 282 -1.17 17.06 -3.16
N VAL A 283 -1.29 17.35 -1.86
CA VAL A 283 -0.66 16.57 -0.79
C VAL A 283 -1.56 16.52 0.43
N THR A 284 -1.64 15.37 1.08
CA THR A 284 -2.48 15.22 2.28
C THR A 284 -1.74 15.61 3.55
N ARG A 285 -2.49 16.10 4.54
CA ARG A 285 -2.04 16.28 5.92
C ARG A 285 -2.77 15.30 6.83
N GLU A 286 -2.04 14.67 7.74
CA GLU A 286 -2.58 13.72 8.70
C GLU A 286 -2.46 14.30 10.12
N ALA A 287 -3.25 13.80 11.06
CA ALA A 287 -3.09 14.19 12.47
C ALA A 287 -1.71 13.83 13.03
N SER A 288 -1.07 12.78 12.47
CA SER A 288 0.23 12.28 12.91
C SER A 288 1.42 13.08 12.40
N GLY A 289 1.23 14.00 11.43
CA GLY A 289 2.27 14.88 10.90
C GLY A 289 1.94 15.51 9.54
N ALA A 290 2.89 16.26 9.00
CA ALA A 290 2.72 17.11 7.82
C ALA A 290 3.79 16.82 6.76
N PRO A 291 3.52 17.11 5.48
CA PRO A 291 4.52 16.99 4.42
C PRO A 291 5.77 17.82 4.71
N VAL A 292 6.90 17.38 4.17
CA VAL A 292 8.22 17.97 4.41
C VAL A 292 8.79 18.47 3.09
N ILE A 293 9.45 19.62 3.11
CA ILE A 293 10.22 20.10 1.95
C ILE A 293 11.63 19.54 2.09
N ASP A 294 12.03 18.72 1.12
CA ASP A 294 13.36 18.10 1.12
C ASP A 294 14.36 18.85 0.26
N ASP A 295 13.88 19.58 -0.75
CA ASP A 295 14.74 20.31 -1.66
C ASP A 295 14.09 21.66 -2.00
N PRO A 296 14.78 22.79 -1.76
CA PRO A 296 16.02 22.87 -0.97
C PRO A 296 15.77 22.55 0.51
N GLU A 297 16.78 21.99 1.18
CA GLU A 297 16.72 21.65 2.61
C GLU A 297 16.59 22.90 3.51
N GLY A 298 16.06 22.71 4.74
CA GLY A 298 15.96 23.77 5.74
C GLY A 298 14.71 24.66 5.63
N LEU A 299 13.76 24.28 4.79
CA LEU A 299 12.47 24.96 4.63
C LEU A 299 11.38 24.33 5.51
N GLU A 300 10.54 25.18 6.13
CA GLU A 300 9.39 24.72 6.93
C GLU A 300 8.08 24.93 6.18
N LEU A 301 7.36 23.85 5.88
CA LEU A 301 5.99 23.90 5.38
C LEU A 301 5.01 24.07 6.54
N ALA A 302 4.73 25.32 6.90
CA ALA A 302 3.96 25.68 8.08
C ALA A 302 2.44 25.53 7.94
N GLY A 303 1.92 25.40 6.72
CA GLY A 303 0.48 25.21 6.54
C GLY A 303 0.07 24.95 5.10
N LEU A 304 -1.11 24.34 4.96
CA LEU A 304 -1.74 24.02 3.68
C LEU A 304 -3.16 24.60 3.66
N SER A 305 -3.48 25.31 2.59
CA SER A 305 -4.86 25.57 2.13
C SER A 305 -5.17 24.63 0.97
N GLU A 306 -6.31 24.80 0.28
CA GLU A 306 -6.69 23.91 -0.82
C GLU A 306 -5.61 23.80 -1.92
N GLU A 307 -5.14 24.95 -2.42
CA GLU A 307 -4.20 25.05 -3.55
C GLU A 307 -2.85 25.68 -3.15
N HIS A 308 -2.66 26.02 -1.87
CA HIS A 308 -1.51 26.81 -1.43
C HIS A 308 -0.77 26.17 -0.26
N GLY A 309 0.56 26.13 -0.37
CA GLY A 309 1.47 25.73 0.69
C GLY A 309 2.22 26.93 1.24
N LYS A 310 2.09 27.21 2.54
CA LYS A 310 2.78 28.31 3.20
C LYS A 310 4.12 27.83 3.72
N VAL A 311 5.20 28.42 3.23
CA VAL A 311 6.57 28.15 3.68
C VAL A 311 7.04 29.29 4.59
N LEU A 312 7.54 28.96 5.78
CA LEU A 312 8.24 29.92 6.64
C LEU A 312 9.73 29.90 6.33
N LEU A 313 10.30 31.10 6.22
CA LEU A 313 11.69 31.33 5.88
C LEU A 313 12.39 31.96 7.09
N HIS A 314 12.86 31.09 7.97
CA HIS A 314 13.63 31.45 9.16
C HIS A 314 15.00 32.05 8.79
N PRO A 315 15.65 32.79 9.70
CA PRO A 315 17.01 33.26 9.47
C PRO A 315 17.95 32.11 9.07
N GLY A 316 18.62 32.25 7.92
CA GLY A 316 19.52 31.22 7.36
C GLY A 316 18.85 30.18 6.45
N ALA A 317 17.52 30.23 6.28
CA ALA A 317 16.84 29.41 5.28
C ALA A 317 17.26 29.81 3.85
N PRO A 318 17.18 28.88 2.88
CA PRO A 318 17.37 29.20 1.46
C PRO A 318 16.49 30.37 1.01
N ASP A 319 17.04 31.29 0.22
CA ASP A 319 16.26 32.38 -0.35
C ASP A 319 15.45 31.90 -1.55
N LEU A 320 14.14 31.83 -1.39
CA LEU A 320 13.20 31.43 -2.43
C LEU A 320 12.67 32.62 -3.23
N LYS A 321 12.69 32.48 -4.55
CA LYS A 321 12.15 33.42 -5.55
C LYS A 321 10.92 32.83 -6.23
N VAL A 322 10.07 33.70 -6.76
CA VAL A 322 8.93 33.27 -7.58
C VAL A 322 9.45 32.52 -8.81
N GLY A 323 8.90 31.34 -9.07
CA GLY A 323 9.33 30.42 -10.11
C GLY A 323 10.30 29.32 -9.63
N ASP A 324 10.89 29.44 -8.44
CA ASP A 324 11.73 28.38 -7.89
C ASP A 324 10.89 27.12 -7.63
N ARG A 325 11.51 25.96 -7.86
CA ARG A 325 10.90 24.65 -7.67
C ARG A 325 11.28 24.09 -6.31
N VAL A 326 10.37 23.36 -5.69
CA VAL A 326 10.60 22.66 -4.42
C VAL A 326 10.10 21.23 -4.46
N ARG A 327 10.80 20.34 -3.76
CA ARG A 327 10.42 18.94 -3.55
C ARG A 327 9.67 18.78 -2.25
N VAL A 328 8.35 18.54 -2.33
CA VAL A 328 7.49 18.29 -1.17
C VAL A 328 7.28 16.78 -1.02
N THR A 329 7.94 16.16 -0.04
CA THR A 329 7.70 14.76 0.30
C THR A 329 6.44 14.65 1.18
N PRO A 330 5.44 13.84 0.78
CA PRO A 330 4.23 13.67 1.56
C PRO A 330 4.53 13.07 2.93
N TRP A 331 3.71 13.42 3.92
CA TRP A 331 3.73 12.71 5.19
C TRP A 331 3.26 11.27 5.06
N HIS A 332 2.24 11.05 4.23
CA HIS A 332 1.67 9.74 3.96
C HIS A 332 1.50 9.58 2.45
N GLY A 333 2.26 8.66 1.86
CA GLY A 333 2.30 8.46 0.41
C GLY A 333 0.96 7.95 -0.12
N CYS A 334 0.35 6.96 0.54
CA CYS A 334 -0.83 6.26 0.02
C CYS A 334 -2.03 7.20 -0.24
N THR A 335 -2.29 8.11 0.70
CA THR A 335 -3.38 9.08 0.59
C THR A 335 -3.06 10.17 -0.44
N THR A 336 -1.79 10.57 -0.54
CA THR A 336 -1.33 11.53 -1.56
C THR A 336 -1.38 10.96 -2.97
N PHE A 337 -0.94 9.71 -3.21
CA PHE A 337 -1.06 9.05 -4.52
C PHE A 337 -2.49 9.11 -5.08
N ASN A 338 -3.49 8.97 -4.22
CA ASN A 338 -4.89 8.98 -4.64
C ASN A 338 -5.42 10.37 -5.07
N LEU A 339 -4.64 11.43 -4.90
CA LEU A 339 -4.98 12.78 -5.40
C LEU A 339 -4.57 12.98 -6.86
N HIS A 340 -3.70 12.14 -7.40
CA HIS A 340 -3.05 12.36 -8.70
C HIS A 340 -3.47 11.33 -9.75
N ASP A 341 -3.78 11.77 -10.96
CA ASP A 341 -4.11 10.88 -12.09
C ASP A 341 -2.88 10.24 -12.73
N ARG A 342 -1.73 10.90 -12.62
CA ARG A 342 -0.49 10.52 -13.32
C ARG A 342 0.73 10.73 -12.44
N LEU A 343 1.80 10.03 -12.79
CA LEU A 343 3.08 10.04 -12.11
C LEU A 343 4.18 10.27 -13.15
N TYR A 344 4.88 11.40 -13.04
CA TYR A 344 6.08 11.63 -13.85
C TYR A 344 7.19 10.74 -13.34
N VAL A 345 7.74 9.93 -14.24
CA VAL A 345 8.76 8.93 -13.90
C VAL A 345 10.11 9.50 -14.26
N LEU A 346 10.95 9.68 -13.25
CA LEU A 346 12.28 10.22 -13.39
C LEU A 346 13.35 9.13 -13.29
N GLN A 347 14.41 9.32 -14.06
CA GLN A 347 15.73 8.78 -13.76
C GLN A 347 16.68 9.97 -13.73
N ASP A 348 17.27 10.24 -12.56
CA ASP A 348 17.91 11.51 -12.25
C ASP A 348 16.96 12.69 -12.52
N ASP A 349 17.36 13.65 -13.35
CA ASP A 349 16.55 14.81 -13.73
C ASP A 349 15.73 14.60 -15.02
N GLU A 350 15.86 13.44 -15.69
CA GLU A 350 15.22 13.15 -16.97
C GLU A 350 13.86 12.47 -16.78
N VAL A 351 12.86 12.94 -17.54
CA VAL A 351 11.53 12.32 -17.60
C VAL A 351 11.58 11.16 -18.58
N VAL A 352 11.59 9.94 -18.06
CA VAL A 352 11.69 8.73 -18.88
C VAL A 352 10.33 8.15 -19.24
N ASP A 353 9.29 8.45 -18.47
CA ASP A 353 7.92 7.98 -18.73
C ASP A 353 6.87 8.84 -17.97
N LEU A 354 5.59 8.61 -18.30
CA LEU A 354 4.44 9.17 -17.60
C LEU A 354 3.43 8.05 -17.33
N TRP A 355 3.38 7.57 -16.09
CA TRP A 355 2.50 6.47 -15.71
C TRP A 355 1.14 6.96 -15.23
N GLY A 356 0.08 6.24 -15.60
CA GLY A 356 -1.26 6.48 -15.05
C GLY A 356 -1.45 5.79 -13.71
N ILE A 357 -1.99 6.52 -12.73
CA ILE A 357 -2.41 5.97 -11.43
C ILE A 357 -3.83 5.40 -11.61
N THR A 358 -3.94 4.31 -12.37
CA THR A 358 -5.24 3.80 -12.85
C THR A 358 -6.16 3.28 -11.74
N GLY A 359 -5.61 2.95 -10.57
CA GLY A 359 -6.35 2.61 -9.36
C GLY A 359 -6.87 3.81 -8.56
N ARG A 360 -6.59 5.06 -8.97
CA ARG A 360 -7.07 6.26 -8.29
C ARG A 360 -8.60 6.30 -8.25
N GLY A 361 -9.17 6.59 -7.09
CA GLY A 361 -10.62 6.74 -6.90
C GLY A 361 -11.42 5.45 -7.10
N ARG A 362 -10.77 4.30 -7.31
CA ARG A 362 -11.41 2.99 -7.49
C ARG A 362 -11.82 2.36 -6.15
N PHE A 363 -12.64 3.07 -5.38
CA PHE A 363 -12.99 2.70 -4.00
C PHE A 363 -14.00 1.56 -3.87
N THR A 364 -14.64 1.17 -4.98
CA THR A 364 -15.73 0.19 -5.02
C THR A 364 -15.35 -1.09 -5.70
#